data_AF-A0A522F5Z8-F1
#
_entry.id   AF-A0A522F5Z8-F1
#
_cell.length_a   1.000
_cell.length_b   1.000
_cell.length_c   1.000
_cell.angle_alpha   90.00
_cell.angle_beta   90.00
_cell.angle_gamma   90.00
#
_symmetry.space_group_name_H-M   'P 1'
#
loop_
_entity.id
_entity.type
_entity.pdbx_description
1 polymer ?
#
loop_
_entity_poly.entity_id
_entity_poly.type
_entity_poly.pdbx_seq_one_letter_code
_entity_poly.pdbx_strand_id
1 'polypeptide(L)'
;MTLTEGLIQEHNAIEEMLSIMRKIAGNIEKDKEFDTKDVEKIIDFLRTFADKCHHGKEETALFPALVLTGISEDNDRVDVMLQEHNIGRGYINGLISGVEDYKKNFANSYGLVSACLTNYVNLLHSHIQKEEDVLFPMANKVLSEQKRIEILEQFEIIEEVVMGHGDIEQYHELLKQLKIKYIDSASQ
;
A
#
# COMPACT_ATOMS: atom_id res chain seq x y z
N MET A 1 -17.60 8.78 -12.97
CA MET A 1 -16.48 8.36 -12.12
C MET A 1 -15.72 9.61 -11.72
N THR A 2 -15.58 9.90 -10.43
CA THR A 2 -14.70 10.98 -9.95
C THR A 2 -13.22 10.58 -10.05
N LEU A 3 -12.30 11.55 -10.01
CA LEU A 3 -10.86 11.32 -10.14
C LEU A 3 -10.34 10.28 -9.13
N THR A 4 -10.88 10.31 -7.91
CA THR A 4 -10.37 9.54 -6.77
C THR A 4 -11.10 8.20 -6.57
N GLU A 5 -12.17 7.92 -7.32
CA GLU A 5 -12.89 6.66 -7.21
C GLU A 5 -12.02 5.44 -7.56
N GLY A 6 -11.09 5.59 -8.51
CA GLY A 6 -10.13 4.53 -8.85
C GLY A 6 -9.16 4.24 -7.71
N LEU A 7 -8.60 5.27 -7.09
CA LEU A 7 -7.69 5.14 -5.94
C LEU A 7 -8.39 4.49 -4.74
N ILE A 8 -9.64 4.86 -4.45
CA ILE A 8 -10.47 4.23 -3.41
C ILE A 8 -10.72 2.74 -3.73
N GLN A 9 -10.88 2.39 -5.01
CA GLN A 9 -11.02 0.97 -5.40
C GLN A 9 -9.74 0.19 -5.11
N GLU A 10 -8.58 0.76 -5.40
CA GLU A 10 -7.27 0.18 -5.08
C GLU A 10 -7.05 0.04 -3.57
N HIS A 11 -7.50 1.02 -2.77
CA HIS A 11 -7.47 0.93 -1.31
C HIS A 11 -8.17 -0.31 -0.78
N ASN A 12 -9.29 -0.74 -1.36
CA ASN A 12 -9.97 -1.96 -0.90
C ASN A 12 -9.06 -3.20 -0.98
N ALA A 13 -8.28 -3.33 -2.05
CA ALA A 13 -7.33 -4.43 -2.20
C ALA A 13 -6.15 -4.30 -1.22
N ILE A 14 -5.69 -3.06 -1.00
CA ILE A 14 -4.64 -2.78 -0.01
C ILE A 14 -5.13 -3.12 1.40
N GLU A 15 -6.31 -2.68 1.80
CA GLU A 15 -6.89 -2.97 3.12
C GLU A 15 -7.10 -4.47 3.36
N GLU A 16 -7.50 -5.23 2.33
CA GLU A 16 -7.58 -6.69 2.41
C GLU A 16 -6.20 -7.30 2.69
N MET A 17 -5.14 -6.83 2.02
CA MET A 17 -3.77 -7.23 2.32
C MET A 17 -3.36 -6.83 3.74
N LEU A 18 -3.70 -5.62 4.22
CA LEU A 18 -3.37 -5.17 5.57
C LEU A 18 -4.00 -6.06 6.64
N SER A 19 -5.23 -6.54 6.43
CA SER A 19 -5.90 -7.48 7.33
C SER A 19 -5.15 -8.82 7.42
N ILE A 20 -4.72 -9.35 6.27
CA ILE A 20 -3.89 -10.56 6.18
C ILE A 20 -2.55 -10.35 6.91
N MET A 21 -1.86 -9.24 6.65
CA MET A 21 -0.59 -8.89 7.29
C MET A 21 -0.72 -8.80 8.82
N ARG A 22 -1.79 -8.17 9.32
CA ARG A 22 -2.09 -8.07 10.76
C ARG A 22 -2.22 -9.45 11.39
N LYS A 23 -2.91 -10.37 10.72
CA LYS A 23 -3.07 -11.75 11.20
C LYS A 23 -1.73 -12.50 11.21
N ILE A 24 -0.93 -12.36 10.15
CA ILE A 24 0.41 -12.97 10.08
C ILE A 24 1.30 -12.45 11.19
N ALA A 25 1.33 -11.14 11.43
CA ALA A 25 2.14 -10.55 12.51
C ALA A 25 1.78 -11.14 13.88
N GLY A 26 0.49 -11.24 14.20
CA GLY A 26 0.02 -11.86 15.45
C GLY A 26 0.38 -13.35 15.56
N ASN A 27 0.33 -14.10 14.47
CA ASN A 27 0.79 -15.50 14.45
C ASN A 27 2.31 -15.58 14.71
N ILE A 28 3.11 -14.70 14.11
CA ILE A 28 4.56 -14.65 14.32
C ILE A 28 4.91 -14.38 15.79
N GLU A 29 4.23 -13.44 16.43
CA GLU A 29 4.48 -13.14 17.85
C GLU A 29 4.25 -14.35 18.76
N LYS A 30 3.23 -15.16 18.42
CA LYS A 30 2.85 -16.35 19.17
C LYS A 30 3.78 -17.53 18.88
N ASP A 31 3.95 -17.86 17.61
CA ASP A 31 4.56 -19.12 17.16
C ASP A 31 6.06 -18.96 16.86
N LYS A 32 6.56 -17.71 16.74
CA LYS A 32 7.96 -17.34 16.44
C LYS A 32 8.46 -17.89 15.10
N GLU A 33 7.54 -18.13 14.19
CA GLU A 33 7.80 -18.64 12.85
C GLU A 33 6.81 -18.04 11.84
N PHE A 34 7.17 -18.11 10.55
CA PHE A 34 6.29 -17.72 9.45
C PHE A 34 6.68 -18.44 8.15
N ASP A 35 5.73 -18.47 7.22
CA ASP A 35 5.99 -18.93 5.86
C ASP A 35 6.71 -17.83 5.07
N THR A 36 8.02 -18.00 4.86
CA THR A 36 8.83 -17.04 4.09
C THR A 36 8.26 -16.76 2.69
N LYS A 37 7.66 -17.76 2.03
CA LYS A 37 7.13 -17.58 0.67
C LYS A 37 5.93 -16.66 0.64
N ASP A 38 5.10 -16.71 1.67
CA ASP A 38 3.94 -15.82 1.76
C ASP A 38 4.37 -14.38 2.04
N VAL A 39 5.32 -14.19 2.97
CA VAL A 39 5.86 -12.84 3.24
C VAL A 39 6.55 -12.27 2.00
N GLU A 40 7.27 -13.08 1.22
CA GLU A 40 7.86 -12.65 -0.05
C GLU A 40 6.81 -12.21 -1.09
N LYS A 41 5.68 -12.91 -1.20
CA LYS A 41 4.57 -12.50 -2.07
C LYS A 41 3.90 -11.21 -1.57
N ILE A 42 3.78 -11.03 -0.26
CA ILE A 42 3.29 -9.79 0.34
C ILE A 42 4.24 -8.63 0.00
N ILE A 43 5.55 -8.82 0.15
CA ILE A 43 6.55 -7.81 -0.22
C ILE A 43 6.41 -7.42 -1.70
N ASP A 44 6.20 -8.38 -2.59
CA ASP A 44 5.98 -8.12 -4.01
C ASP A 44 4.72 -7.26 -4.25
N PHE A 45 3.58 -7.65 -3.65
CA PHE A 45 2.34 -6.86 -3.72
C PHE A 45 2.54 -5.43 -3.21
N LEU A 46 3.20 -5.25 -2.06
CA LEU A 46 3.43 -3.93 -1.48
C LEU A 46 4.33 -3.07 -2.37
N ARG A 47 5.38 -3.64 -2.97
CA ARG A 47 6.31 -2.88 -3.82
C ARG A 47 5.74 -2.54 -5.18
N THR A 48 4.91 -3.40 -5.73
CA THR A 48 4.42 -3.24 -7.10
C THR A 48 3.06 -2.56 -7.11
N PHE A 49 2.06 -3.15 -6.45
CA PHE A 49 0.70 -2.63 -6.45
C PHE A 49 0.55 -1.40 -5.55
N ALA A 50 0.88 -1.52 -4.26
CA ALA A 50 0.67 -0.40 -3.33
C ALA A 50 1.64 0.77 -3.58
N ASP A 51 2.93 0.49 -3.81
CA ASP A 51 3.93 1.56 -3.96
C ASP A 51 4.06 2.05 -5.41
N LYS A 52 4.59 1.23 -6.33
CA LYS A 52 4.87 1.71 -7.69
C LYS A 52 3.63 2.10 -8.49
N CYS A 53 2.51 1.40 -8.29
CA CYS A 53 1.27 1.70 -8.99
C CYS A 53 0.48 2.77 -8.24
N HIS A 54 -0.08 2.44 -7.07
CA HIS A 54 -0.99 3.32 -6.35
C HIS A 54 -0.30 4.61 -5.84
N HIS A 55 0.73 4.53 -4.98
CA HIS A 55 1.47 5.74 -4.60
C HIS A 55 2.16 6.39 -5.81
N GLY A 56 2.54 5.63 -6.83
CA GLY A 56 3.09 6.16 -8.08
C GLY A 56 2.14 7.12 -8.79
N LYS A 57 0.86 6.78 -8.87
CA LYS A 57 -0.22 7.65 -9.38
C LYS A 57 -0.29 8.94 -8.57
N GLU A 58 -0.22 8.82 -7.25
CA GLU A 58 -0.33 9.96 -6.35
C GLU A 58 0.86 10.90 -6.43
N GLU A 59 2.08 10.36 -6.26
CA GLU A 59 3.33 11.11 -6.25
C GLU A 59 3.65 11.75 -7.60
N THR A 60 3.29 11.09 -8.71
CA THR A 60 3.62 11.56 -10.06
C THR A 60 2.59 12.54 -10.61
N ALA A 61 1.31 12.37 -10.28
CA ALA A 61 0.22 13.09 -10.93
C ALA A 61 -0.68 13.85 -9.95
N LEU A 62 -1.28 13.18 -8.95
CA LEU A 62 -2.27 13.80 -8.08
C LEU A 62 -1.66 14.87 -7.16
N PHE A 63 -0.63 14.53 -6.39
CA PHE A 63 -0.01 15.41 -5.41
C PHE A 63 0.61 16.65 -6.05
N PRO A 64 1.39 16.55 -7.16
CA PRO A 64 1.88 17.74 -7.85
C PRO A 64 0.76 18.64 -8.35
N ALA A 65 -0.33 18.07 -8.87
CA ALA A 65 -1.48 18.85 -9.33
C ALA A 65 -2.16 19.60 -8.17
N LEU A 66 -2.27 18.98 -6.99
CA LEU A 66 -2.83 19.62 -5.80
C LEU A 66 -1.98 20.79 -5.31
N VAL A 67 -0.66 20.61 -5.24
CA VAL A 67 0.29 21.67 -4.85
C VAL A 67 0.15 22.88 -5.77
N LEU A 68 0.01 22.66 -7.08
CA LEU A 68 -0.14 23.75 -8.06
C LEU A 68 -1.45 24.54 -7.94
N THR A 69 -2.47 24.02 -7.27
CA THR A 69 -3.71 24.77 -7.06
C THR A 69 -3.55 25.94 -6.08
N GLY A 70 -2.49 25.93 -5.26
CA GLY A 70 -2.23 26.97 -4.25
C GLY A 70 -3.32 27.10 -3.18
N ILE A 71 -4.26 26.13 -3.10
CA ILE A 71 -5.37 26.15 -2.13
C ILE A 71 -4.92 25.71 -0.74
N SER A 72 -3.73 25.15 -0.60
CA SER A 72 -3.04 25.14 0.67
C SER A 72 -1.93 26.18 0.66
N GLU A 73 -2.03 27.17 1.55
CA GLU A 73 -0.83 27.86 2.06
C GLU A 73 0.10 26.88 2.81
N ASP A 74 -0.41 25.67 3.11
CA ASP A 74 0.28 24.51 3.72
C ASP A 74 0.58 23.42 2.68
N ASN A 75 1.74 23.45 2.03
CA ASN A 75 2.29 22.25 1.34
C ASN A 75 2.43 21.05 2.30
N ASP A 76 2.41 21.32 3.61
CA ASP A 76 2.54 20.39 4.71
C ASP A 76 1.68 19.12 4.61
N ARG A 77 0.46 19.21 4.06
CA ARG A 77 -0.41 18.01 3.94
C ARG A 77 0.15 17.00 2.95
N VAL A 78 0.54 17.46 1.76
CA VAL A 78 1.16 16.60 0.74
C VAL A 78 2.52 16.12 1.23
N ASP A 79 3.29 16.98 1.89
CA ASP A 79 4.59 16.62 2.45
C ASP A 79 4.48 15.52 3.51
N VAL A 80 3.44 15.56 4.36
CA VAL A 80 3.15 14.47 5.31
C VAL A 80 2.85 13.17 4.59
N MET A 81 2.04 13.17 3.52
CA MET A 81 1.73 11.95 2.76
C MET A 81 2.99 11.36 2.12
N LEU A 82 3.83 12.20 1.49
CA LEU A 82 5.11 11.80 0.92
C LEU A 82 6.08 11.24 1.97
N GLN A 83 6.11 11.85 3.16
CA GLN A 83 6.90 11.33 4.26
C GLN A 83 6.39 9.94 4.70
N GLU A 84 5.08 9.75 4.77
CA GLU A 84 4.48 8.47 5.12
C GLU A 84 4.75 7.39 4.08
N HIS A 85 4.69 7.68 2.78
CA HIS A 85 5.12 6.75 1.72
C HIS A 85 6.57 6.29 1.94
N ASN A 86 7.46 7.23 2.27
CA ASN A 86 8.87 6.92 2.54
C ASN A 86 9.07 6.07 3.80
N ILE A 87 8.29 6.32 4.86
CA ILE A 87 8.30 5.47 6.06
C ILE A 87 7.79 4.06 5.70
N GLY A 88 6.73 3.96 4.90
CA GLY A 88 6.19 2.69 4.39
C GLY A 88 7.23 1.87 3.64
N ARG A 89 7.97 2.50 2.71
CA ARG A 89 9.12 1.89 2.00
C ARG A 89 10.20 1.40 2.97
N GLY A 90 10.44 2.13 4.06
CA GLY A 90 11.34 1.70 5.14
C GLY A 90 10.91 0.38 5.79
N TYR A 91 9.63 0.21 6.10
CA TYR A 91 9.12 -1.05 6.65
C TYR A 91 9.21 -2.20 5.63
N ILE A 92 8.95 -1.95 4.34
CA ILE A 92 9.12 -2.96 3.28
C ILE A 92 10.58 -3.44 3.23
N ASN A 93 11.56 -2.53 3.30
CA ASN A 93 12.98 -2.89 3.35
C ASN A 93 13.34 -3.70 4.62
N GLY A 94 12.70 -3.37 5.75
CA GLY A 94 12.79 -4.15 6.98
C GLY A 94 12.25 -5.57 6.84
N LEU A 95 11.12 -5.76 6.13
CA LEU A 95 10.58 -7.08 5.81
C LEU A 95 11.55 -7.91 4.97
N ILE A 96 12.12 -7.31 3.91
CA ILE A 96 13.11 -7.98 3.05
C ILE A 96 14.30 -8.47 3.89
N SER A 97 14.87 -7.57 4.69
CA SER A 97 16.02 -7.90 5.55
C SER A 97 15.66 -8.99 6.58
N GLY A 98 14.49 -8.88 7.21
CA GLY A 98 14.01 -9.85 8.18
C GLY A 98 13.78 -11.25 7.59
N VAL A 99 13.25 -11.34 6.37
CA VAL A 99 13.09 -12.62 5.65
C VAL A 99 14.46 -13.23 5.32
N GLU A 100 15.41 -12.43 4.83
CA GLU A 100 16.76 -12.91 4.52
C GLU A 100 17.49 -13.43 5.76
N ASP A 101 17.39 -12.70 6.87
CA ASP A 101 18.01 -13.09 8.15
C ASP A 101 17.34 -14.33 8.74
N TYR A 102 16.03 -14.48 8.60
CA TYR A 102 15.30 -15.67 9.00
C TYR A 102 15.76 -16.90 8.22
N LYS A 103 15.94 -16.78 6.90
CA LYS A 103 16.49 -17.86 6.06
C LYS A 103 17.92 -18.27 6.46
N LYS A 104 18.69 -17.36 7.06
CA LYS A 104 20.04 -17.61 7.58
C LYS A 104 20.05 -18.11 9.04
N ASN A 105 18.88 -18.30 9.65
CA ASN A 105 18.71 -18.68 11.05
C ASN A 105 19.33 -17.68 12.05
N PHE A 106 19.34 -16.38 11.72
CA PHE A 106 19.75 -15.36 12.69
C PHE A 106 18.71 -15.22 13.79
N ALA A 107 19.20 -15.09 15.03
CA ALA A 107 18.35 -15.00 16.21
C ALA A 107 17.39 -13.81 16.13
N ASN A 108 16.13 -14.03 16.53
CA ASN A 108 15.08 -13.01 16.59
C ASN A 108 14.71 -12.30 15.27
N SER A 109 15.11 -12.86 14.12
CA SER A 109 14.72 -12.39 12.78
C SER A 109 13.20 -12.35 12.56
N TYR A 110 12.45 -13.29 13.15
CA TYR A 110 10.99 -13.28 13.18
C TYR A 110 10.41 -12.02 13.86
N GLY A 111 11.09 -11.50 14.88
CA GLY A 111 10.65 -10.31 15.61
C GLY A 111 10.70 -9.05 14.75
N LEU A 112 11.73 -8.91 13.91
CA LEU A 112 11.82 -7.82 12.93
C LEU A 112 10.67 -7.89 11.92
N VAL A 113 10.39 -9.08 11.37
CA VAL A 113 9.30 -9.27 10.41
C VAL A 113 7.96 -8.90 11.03
N SER A 114 7.65 -9.40 12.22
CA SER A 114 6.39 -9.05 12.90
C SER A 114 6.26 -7.54 13.17
N ALA A 115 7.33 -6.90 13.65
CA ALA A 115 7.33 -5.47 13.92
C ALA A 115 7.09 -4.65 12.63
N CYS A 116 7.77 -5.00 11.53
CA CYS A 116 7.60 -4.32 10.25
C CYS A 116 6.18 -4.51 9.67
N LEU A 117 5.60 -5.72 9.76
CA LEU A 117 4.22 -5.97 9.33
C LEU A 117 3.24 -5.10 10.14
N THR A 118 3.33 -5.13 11.46
CA THR A 118 2.46 -4.37 12.36
C THR A 118 2.56 -2.87 12.13
N ASN A 119 3.78 -2.34 12.00
CA ASN A 119 4.00 -0.91 11.82
C ASN A 119 3.55 -0.43 10.43
N TYR A 120 3.76 -1.23 9.37
CA TYR A 120 3.25 -0.91 8.04
C TYR A 120 1.71 -0.86 8.04
N VAL A 121 1.06 -1.86 8.64
CA VAL A 121 -0.41 -1.91 8.75
C VAL A 121 -0.96 -0.68 9.47
N ASN A 122 -0.39 -0.32 10.62
CA ASN A 122 -0.86 0.84 11.38
C ASN A 122 -0.65 2.16 10.64
N LEU A 123 0.48 2.30 9.95
CA LEU A 123 0.76 3.46 9.11
C LEU A 123 -0.27 3.59 7.99
N LEU A 124 -0.45 2.53 7.18
CA LEU A 124 -1.28 2.61 5.98
C LEU A 124 -2.78 2.78 6.30
N HIS A 125 -3.29 2.22 7.40
CA HIS A 125 -4.67 2.52 7.81
C HIS A 125 -4.87 4.01 8.12
N SER A 126 -3.95 4.62 8.85
CA SER A 126 -4.04 6.06 9.14
C SER A 126 -3.81 6.91 7.89
N HIS A 127 -2.98 6.42 6.97
CA HIS A 127 -2.68 7.09 5.71
C HIS A 127 -3.92 7.15 4.81
N ILE A 128 -4.51 6.00 4.50
CA ILE A 128 -5.73 5.85 3.70
C ILE A 128 -6.86 6.73 4.24
N GLN A 129 -7.04 6.79 5.57
CA GLN A 129 -8.05 7.66 6.19
C GLN A 129 -7.83 9.14 5.87
N LYS A 130 -6.58 9.64 5.90
CA LYS A 130 -6.30 11.04 5.55
C LYS A 130 -6.60 11.32 4.09
N GLU A 131 -6.35 10.35 3.21
CA GLU A 131 -6.64 10.49 1.80
C GLU A 131 -8.13 10.55 1.56
N GLU A 132 -8.87 9.55 2.00
CA GLU A 132 -10.30 9.43 1.72
C GLU A 132 -11.14 10.50 2.42
N ASP A 133 -10.79 10.86 3.67
CA ASP A 133 -11.60 11.82 4.45
C ASP A 133 -11.23 13.28 4.15
N VAL A 134 -10.00 13.55 3.69
CA VAL A 134 -9.48 14.91 3.56
C VAL A 134 -8.96 15.21 2.17
N LEU A 135 -7.97 14.46 1.70
CA LEU A 135 -7.22 14.82 0.49
C LEU A 135 -8.05 14.62 -0.80
N PHE A 136 -8.74 13.49 -0.92
CA PHE A 136 -9.56 13.14 -2.07
C PHE A 136 -10.80 14.04 -2.23
N PRO A 137 -11.58 14.34 -1.16
CA PRO A 137 -12.66 15.32 -1.24
C PRO A 137 -12.16 16.71 -1.63
N MET A 138 -11.00 17.12 -1.11
CA MET A 138 -10.34 18.35 -1.51
C MET A 138 -9.99 18.32 -3.00
N ALA A 139 -9.32 17.27 -3.49
CA ALA A 139 -8.94 17.11 -4.89
C ALA A 139 -10.13 17.24 -5.84
N ASN A 140 -11.23 16.55 -5.52
CA ASN A 140 -12.46 16.60 -6.31
C ASN A 140 -13.10 17.99 -6.33
N LYS A 141 -12.90 18.82 -5.31
CA LYS A 141 -13.42 20.18 -5.22
C LYS A 141 -12.56 21.19 -5.96
N VAL A 142 -11.24 21.06 -5.89
CA VAL A 142 -10.30 22.11 -6.30
C VAL A 142 -9.76 21.94 -7.72
N LEU A 143 -9.69 20.70 -8.21
CA LEU A 143 -9.17 20.42 -9.55
C LEU A 143 -10.24 20.66 -10.61
N SER A 144 -9.86 21.39 -11.67
CA SER A 144 -10.74 21.60 -12.82
C SER A 144 -11.01 20.28 -13.55
N GLU A 145 -12.11 20.21 -14.29
CA GLU A 145 -12.45 19.04 -15.11
C GLU A 145 -11.33 18.66 -16.08
N GLN A 146 -10.76 19.64 -16.78
CA GLN A 146 -9.63 19.43 -17.70
C GLN A 146 -8.42 18.81 -16.97
N LYS A 147 -8.09 19.32 -15.78
CA LYS A 147 -6.97 18.78 -14.99
C LYS A 147 -7.23 17.36 -14.51
N ARG A 148 -8.49 17.04 -14.15
CA ARG A 148 -8.88 15.68 -13.75
C ARG A 148 -8.72 14.69 -14.91
N ILE A 149 -9.08 15.07 -16.14
CA ILE A 149 -8.88 14.23 -17.33
C ILE A 149 -7.39 13.95 -17.55
N GLU A 150 -6.55 14.99 -17.49
CA GLU A 150 -5.09 14.83 -17.63
C GLU A 150 -4.48 13.89 -16.59
N ILE A 151 -4.94 13.96 -15.34
CA ILE A 151 -4.46 13.07 -14.27
C ILE A 151 -4.93 11.63 -14.50
N LEU A 152 -6.17 11.42 -14.94
CA LEU A 152 -6.68 10.08 -15.24
C LEU A 152 -5.90 9.41 -16.38
N GLU A 153 -5.56 10.16 -17.44
CA GLU A 153 -4.69 9.66 -18.50
C GLU A 153 -3.30 9.27 -17.97
N GLN A 154 -2.74 10.05 -17.04
CA GLN A 154 -1.47 9.70 -16.38
C GLN A 154 -1.59 8.45 -15.50
N PHE A 155 -2.72 8.27 -14.81
CA PHE A 155 -2.97 7.08 -14.02
C PHE A 155 -2.99 5.82 -14.89
N GLU A 156 -3.67 5.86 -16.03
CA GLU A 156 -3.71 4.75 -16.99
C GLU A 156 -2.30 4.40 -17.49
N ILE A 157 -1.48 5.40 -17.83
CA ILE A 157 -0.09 5.17 -18.27
C ILE A 157 0.74 4.53 -17.17
N ILE A 158 0.65 5.02 -15.92
CA ILE A 158 1.40 4.47 -14.79
C ILE A 158 0.99 3.02 -14.53
N GLU A 159 -0.32 2.75 -14.54
CA GLU A 159 -0.84 1.39 -14.35
C GLU A 159 -0.36 0.44 -15.45
N GLU A 160 -0.43 0.84 -16.72
CA GLU A 160 0.03 0.03 -17.84
C GLU A 160 1.54 -0.25 -17.75
N VAL A 161 2.34 0.75 -17.36
CA VAL A 161 3.80 0.61 -17.22
C VAL A 161 4.18 -0.29 -16.04
N VAL A 162 3.46 -0.21 -14.93
CA VAL A 162 3.81 -0.92 -13.68
C VAL A 162 3.23 -2.34 -13.66
N MET A 163 1.99 -2.52 -14.12
CA MET A 163 1.23 -3.77 -13.99
C MET A 163 1.13 -4.56 -15.30
N GLY A 164 1.39 -3.92 -16.44
CA GLY A 164 1.19 -4.52 -17.76
C GLY A 164 -0.22 -5.10 -17.95
N HIS A 165 -0.38 -5.92 -18.99
CA HIS A 165 -1.60 -6.70 -19.21
C HIS A 165 -1.47 -8.06 -18.50
N GLY A 166 -1.87 -8.16 -17.23
CA GLY A 166 -1.98 -9.45 -16.51
C GLY A 166 -1.77 -9.44 -14.99
N ASP A 167 -1.12 -8.42 -14.43
CA ASP A 167 -0.68 -8.49 -13.01
C ASP A 167 -1.81 -8.24 -12.00
N ILE A 168 -2.90 -7.56 -12.40
CA ILE A 168 -4.05 -7.30 -11.52
C ILE A 168 -4.76 -8.61 -11.13
N GLU A 169 -4.99 -9.51 -12.09
CA GLU A 169 -5.60 -10.82 -11.81
C GLU A 169 -4.73 -11.67 -10.88
N GLN A 170 -3.41 -11.61 -11.04
CA GLN A 170 -2.46 -12.30 -10.18
C GLN A 170 -2.59 -11.83 -8.72
N TYR A 171 -2.72 -10.53 -8.48
CA TYR A 171 -2.85 -10.01 -7.12
C TYR A 171 -4.22 -10.29 -6.50
N HIS A 172 -5.30 -10.32 -7.28
CA HIS A 172 -6.60 -10.78 -6.79
C HIS A 172 -6.54 -12.26 -6.35
N GLU A 173 -5.92 -13.13 -7.14
CA GLU A 173 -5.77 -14.53 -6.78
C GLU A 173 -4.82 -14.71 -5.58
N LEU A 174 -3.77 -13.89 -5.48
CA LEU A 174 -2.90 -13.86 -4.29
C LEU A 174 -3.69 -13.52 -3.02
N LEU A 175 -4.48 -12.43 -3.04
CA LEU A 175 -5.30 -12.00 -1.91
C LEU A 175 -6.24 -13.11 -1.47
N LYS A 176 -6.93 -13.75 -2.43
CA LYS A 176 -7.83 -14.87 -2.16
C LYS A 176 -7.11 -16.05 -1.51
N GLN A 177 -5.95 -16.46 -2.02
CA GLN A 177 -5.16 -17.55 -1.46
C GLN A 177 -4.72 -17.27 -0.03
N LEU A 178 -4.19 -16.07 0.22
CA LEU A 178 -3.71 -15.67 1.54
C LEU A 178 -4.86 -15.50 2.53
N LYS A 179 -6.01 -14.96 2.09
CA LYS A 179 -7.21 -14.84 2.93
C LYS A 179 -7.74 -16.20 3.37
N ILE A 180 -7.85 -17.15 2.45
CA ILE A 180 -8.22 -18.53 2.78
C ILE A 180 -7.23 -19.10 3.81
N LYS A 181 -5.92 -18.89 3.59
CA LYS A 181 -4.86 -19.43 4.45
C LYS A 181 -4.82 -18.83 5.85
N TYR A 182 -5.05 -17.54 6.03
CA TYR A 182 -4.81 -16.85 7.31
C TYR A 182 -6.09 -16.39 8.02
N ILE A 183 -7.14 -16.06 7.28
CA ILE A 183 -8.36 -15.45 7.82
C ILE A 183 -9.47 -16.50 7.95
N ASP A 184 -9.79 -17.20 6.86
CA ASP A 184 -10.95 -18.10 6.83
C ASP A 184 -10.67 -19.44 7.53
N SER A 185 -9.44 -19.95 7.40
CA SER A 185 -8.96 -21.17 8.07
C SER A 185 -8.84 -21.02 9.60
N ALA A 186 -8.74 -19.79 10.10
CA ALA A 186 -8.62 -19.50 11.54
C ALA A 186 -9.97 -19.47 12.28
N SER A 187 -11.06 -19.78 11.58
CA SER A 187 -12.43 -19.85 12.13
C SER A 187 -12.89 -21.28 12.50
N GLN A 188 -11.96 -22.23 12.61
CA GLN A 188 -12.21 -23.61 13.10
C GLN A 188 -11.41 -23.92 14.36
#